data_AF-Q1MG43-F1
#
_entry.id   AF-Q1MG43-F1
#
_cell.length_a   1.000
_cell.length_b   1.000
_cell.length_c   1.000
_cell.angle_alpha   90.00
_cell.angle_beta   90.00
_cell.angle_gamma   90.00
#
_symmetry.space_group_name_H-M   'P 1'
#
loop_
_entity.id
_entity.type
_entity.pdbx_description
1 polymer ?
#
loop_
_entity_poly.entity_id
_entity_poly.type
_entity_poly.pdbx_seq_one_letter_code
_entity_poly.pdbx_strand_id
1 'polypeptide(L)'
;MSADLTITSLRGGAIDAISSADLDRKTALAQESATRWFARRVSLRSPRDAALPDRPGRPEKPVLTPPTQVEKRSLHTLKGRIALLHAIAHIELNAVDLALDIVARFATEQVPNSFFDGWMQVAFEEAKHFRMVRARLNDLGADYGDLPAHDGLWQAAHSTRNDLTARLAVVPLILEARGLDVTPSLQAKMRQTGDLESAAVLDVIYNDEKGHVAVGAKWFRFLCAREKRDPAKAFQELVRANFRGPLKPPFNDLARAEAGLTPSFYRSLASISHA
;
A
#
# COMPACT_ATOMS: atom_id res chain seq x y z
N MET A 1 -22.45 -8.60 15.51
CA MET A 1 -21.77 -9.40 16.57
C MET A 1 -20.37 -9.67 16.05
N SER A 2 -19.35 -9.03 16.63
CA SER A 2 -17.95 -9.28 16.24
C SER A 2 -17.62 -10.71 16.63
N ALA A 3 -17.33 -11.57 15.65
CA ALA A 3 -16.68 -12.85 15.96
C ALA A 3 -15.39 -12.52 16.71
N ASP A 4 -15.18 -13.12 17.87
CA ASP A 4 -14.01 -12.82 18.71
C ASP A 4 -12.72 -13.11 17.91
N LEU A 5 -12.09 -12.04 17.41
CA LEU A 5 -10.85 -12.14 16.67
C LEU A 5 -9.75 -12.45 17.68
N THR A 6 -9.32 -13.71 17.70
CA THR A 6 -8.25 -14.15 18.59
C THR A 6 -6.90 -13.68 18.04
N ILE A 7 -6.39 -12.55 18.56
CA ILE A 7 -5.07 -12.00 18.18
C ILE A 7 -4.11 -12.15 19.35
N THR A 8 -3.10 -13.00 19.20
CA THR A 8 -2.15 -13.36 20.27
C THR A 8 -0.90 -12.47 20.30
N SER A 9 -0.52 -11.90 19.16
CA SER A 9 0.62 -10.99 19.01
C SER A 9 0.37 -10.07 17.80
N LEU A 10 1.13 -8.99 17.67
CA LEU A 10 1.06 -8.13 16.49
C LEU A 10 1.41 -8.89 15.21
N ARG A 11 2.51 -9.64 15.22
CA ARG A 11 2.92 -10.47 14.08
C ARG A 11 1.86 -11.51 13.74
N GLY A 12 1.29 -12.17 14.73
CA GLY A 12 0.22 -13.16 14.53
C GLY A 12 -1.02 -12.55 13.87
N GLY A 13 -1.52 -11.44 14.39
CA GLY A 13 -2.67 -10.73 13.80
C GLY A 13 -2.41 -10.26 12.36
N ALA A 14 -1.19 -9.77 12.08
CA ALA A 14 -0.79 -9.41 10.72
C ALA A 14 -0.77 -10.63 9.78
N ILE A 15 -0.26 -11.78 10.22
CA ILE A 15 -0.26 -13.02 9.42
C ILE A 15 -1.67 -13.52 9.17
N ASP A 16 -2.55 -13.49 10.17
CA ASP A 16 -3.94 -13.91 10.03
C ASP A 16 -4.69 -13.03 9.02
N ALA A 17 -4.46 -11.71 9.07
CA ALA A 17 -5.03 -10.76 8.10
C ALA A 17 -4.51 -11.04 6.68
N ILE A 18 -3.19 -11.14 6.49
CA ILE A 18 -2.58 -11.42 5.18
C ILE A 18 -3.12 -12.74 4.60
N SER A 19 -3.26 -13.77 5.44
CA SER A 19 -3.72 -15.10 5.03
C SER A 19 -5.21 -15.18 4.69
N SER A 20 -6.02 -14.22 5.16
CA SER A 20 -7.47 -14.22 4.91
C SER A 20 -7.78 -13.96 3.43
N ALA A 21 -8.54 -14.86 2.80
CA ALA A 21 -9.14 -14.62 1.49
C ALA A 21 -10.44 -13.80 1.58
N ASP A 22 -11.09 -13.81 2.74
CA ASP A 22 -12.27 -12.99 3.03
C ASP A 22 -11.84 -11.54 3.26
N LEU A 23 -12.42 -10.63 2.47
CA LEU A 23 -12.08 -9.21 2.40
C LEU A 23 -12.49 -8.47 3.69
N ASP A 24 -13.66 -8.79 4.23
CA ASP A 24 -14.19 -8.16 5.43
C ASP A 24 -13.44 -8.63 6.66
N ARG A 25 -13.12 -9.93 6.73
CA ARG A 25 -12.26 -10.50 7.76
C ARG A 25 -10.83 -9.95 7.68
N LYS A 26 -10.25 -9.81 6.48
CA LYS A 26 -8.90 -9.25 6.29
C LYS A 26 -8.81 -7.83 6.85
N THR A 27 -9.73 -6.97 6.43
CA THR A 27 -9.74 -5.56 6.88
C THR A 27 -10.06 -5.45 8.37
N ALA A 28 -10.97 -6.27 8.91
CA ALA A 28 -11.25 -6.30 10.34
C ALA A 28 -10.05 -6.75 11.17
N LEU A 29 -9.33 -7.79 10.73
CA LEU A 29 -8.11 -8.25 11.40
C LEU A 29 -7.00 -7.21 11.35
N ALA A 30 -6.81 -6.53 10.22
CA ALA A 30 -5.83 -5.46 10.08
C ALA A 30 -6.10 -4.34 11.10
N GLN A 31 -7.36 -3.88 11.18
CA GLN A 31 -7.76 -2.80 12.06
C GLN A 31 -7.71 -3.20 13.54
N GLU A 32 -8.24 -4.38 13.90
CA GLU A 32 -8.22 -4.87 15.28
C GLU A 32 -6.79 -5.14 15.78
N SER A 33 -5.90 -5.64 14.90
CA SER A 33 -4.47 -5.80 15.22
C SER A 33 -3.84 -4.46 15.58
N ALA A 34 -4.12 -3.41 14.80
CA ALA A 34 -3.62 -2.06 15.08
C ALA A 34 -4.19 -1.52 16.39
N THR A 35 -5.51 -1.65 16.61
CA THR A 35 -6.19 -1.21 17.83
C THR A 35 -5.57 -1.86 19.08
N ARG A 36 -5.36 -3.19 19.07
CA ARG A 36 -4.73 -3.88 20.20
C ARG A 36 -3.27 -3.49 20.39
N TRP A 37 -2.54 -3.26 19.31
CA TRP A 37 -1.15 -2.81 19.34
C TRP A 37 -1.01 -1.43 19.99
N PHE A 38 -1.79 -0.45 19.53
CA PHE A 38 -1.78 0.90 20.10
C PHE A 38 -2.27 0.94 21.55
N ALA A 39 -3.21 0.06 21.91
CA ALA A 39 -3.65 -0.14 23.30
C ALA A 39 -2.64 -0.93 24.15
N ARG A 40 -1.49 -1.33 23.58
CA ARG A 40 -0.43 -2.13 24.24
C ARG A 40 -0.95 -3.44 24.85
N ARG A 41 -1.97 -4.05 24.22
CA ARG A 41 -2.62 -5.30 24.66
C ARG A 41 -2.00 -6.57 24.07
N VAL A 42 -1.11 -6.43 23.10
CA VAL A 42 -0.41 -7.54 22.44
C VAL A 42 1.08 -7.29 22.44
N SER A 43 1.86 -8.38 22.55
CA SER A 43 3.31 -8.34 22.30
C SER A 43 3.59 -8.23 20.79
N LEU A 44 4.82 -7.86 20.43
CA LEU A 44 5.24 -7.81 19.03
C LEU A 44 5.21 -9.21 18.36
N ARG A 45 5.64 -10.25 19.10
CA ARG A 45 5.71 -11.64 18.63
C ARG A 45 5.24 -12.61 19.70
N SER A 46 4.89 -13.82 19.27
CA SER A 46 4.61 -14.98 20.12
C SER A 46 5.28 -16.24 19.53
N PRO A 47 5.74 -17.19 20.37
CA PRO A 47 6.19 -18.51 19.90
C PRO A 47 5.12 -19.30 19.13
N ARG A 48 3.85 -18.89 19.24
CA ARG A 48 2.71 -19.51 18.54
C ARG A 48 2.35 -18.83 17.22
N ASP A 49 3.09 -17.78 16.81
CA ASP A 49 2.82 -17.12 15.54
C ASP A 49 3.03 -18.11 14.39
N ALA A 50 2.06 -18.18 13.47
CA ALA A 50 2.16 -19.02 12.29
C ALA A 50 3.32 -18.61 11.37
N ALA A 51 3.62 -19.45 10.38
CA ALA A 51 4.48 -19.08 9.27
C ALA A 51 3.79 -18.00 8.42
N LEU A 52 4.55 -16.99 8.01
CA LEU A 52 4.06 -15.96 7.09
C LEU A 52 3.95 -16.61 5.69
N PRO A 53 2.79 -16.57 5.02
CA PRO A 53 2.68 -17.11 3.67
C PRO A 53 3.53 -16.31 2.66
N ASP A 54 3.88 -16.96 1.54
CA ASP A 54 4.62 -16.32 0.44
C ASP A 54 3.78 -15.30 -0.34
N ARG A 55 2.45 -15.47 -0.32
CA ARG A 55 1.48 -14.58 -0.95
C ARG A 55 0.25 -14.37 -0.05
N PRO A 56 -0.43 -13.22 -0.15
CA PRO A 56 -1.65 -12.98 0.60
C PRO A 56 -2.78 -13.89 0.12
N GLY A 57 -3.67 -14.23 1.05
CA GLY A 57 -4.97 -14.80 0.71
C GLY A 57 -5.76 -13.85 -0.19
N ARG A 58 -6.41 -14.42 -1.20
CA ARG A 58 -7.23 -13.72 -2.19
C ARG A 58 -8.54 -14.50 -2.41
N PRO A 59 -9.68 -13.81 -2.62
CA PRO A 59 -10.89 -14.47 -3.08
C PRO A 59 -10.73 -14.99 -4.52
N GLU A 60 -11.66 -15.82 -4.98
CA GLU A 60 -11.65 -16.37 -6.35
C GLU A 60 -11.70 -15.30 -7.45
N LYS A 61 -12.26 -14.13 -7.14
CA LYS A 61 -12.32 -12.95 -8.01
C LYS A 61 -11.60 -11.78 -7.33
N PRO A 62 -11.02 -10.82 -8.09
CA PRO A 62 -11.04 -10.69 -9.54
C PRO A 62 -10.10 -11.65 -10.27
N VAL A 63 -10.40 -11.95 -11.54
CA VAL A 63 -9.46 -12.63 -12.43
C VAL A 63 -8.25 -11.73 -12.67
N LEU A 64 -7.04 -12.25 -12.44
CA LEU A 64 -5.81 -11.49 -12.60
C LEU A 64 -5.33 -11.56 -14.04
N THR A 65 -5.17 -10.41 -14.69
CA THR A 65 -4.73 -10.27 -16.08
C THR A 65 -3.43 -9.47 -16.21
N PRO A 66 -2.66 -9.68 -17.29
CA PRO A 66 -1.48 -8.87 -17.57
C PRO A 66 -1.85 -7.38 -17.81
N PRO A 67 -0.99 -6.42 -17.43
CA PRO A 67 -1.26 -4.98 -17.58
C PRO A 67 -1.57 -4.51 -19.02
N THR A 68 -1.14 -5.27 -20.03
CA THR A 68 -1.32 -4.95 -21.45
C THR A 68 -2.74 -5.15 -21.97
N GLN A 69 -3.63 -5.77 -21.19
CA GLN A 69 -5.00 -6.09 -21.59
C GLN A 69 -6.07 -5.15 -21.01
N VAL A 70 -5.66 -4.05 -20.36
CA VAL A 70 -6.60 -3.12 -19.71
C VAL A 70 -6.97 -1.99 -20.68
N GLU A 71 -8.24 -1.94 -21.08
CA GLU A 71 -8.78 -0.88 -21.96
C GLU A 71 -8.70 0.52 -21.31
N LYS A 72 -8.57 1.56 -22.14
CA LYS A 72 -8.60 2.96 -21.69
C LYS A 72 -9.98 3.31 -21.10
N ARG A 73 -9.97 3.89 -19.90
CA ARG A 73 -11.18 4.18 -19.11
C ARG A 73 -11.62 5.63 -19.30
N SER A 74 -12.83 5.85 -19.82
CA SER A 74 -13.45 7.18 -19.88
C SER A 74 -14.24 7.46 -18.61
N LEU A 75 -13.81 8.44 -17.82
CA LEU A 75 -14.48 8.85 -16.58
C LEU A 75 -15.81 9.59 -16.81
N HIS A 76 -16.12 9.94 -18.06
CA HIS A 76 -17.42 10.50 -18.43
C HIS A 76 -18.55 9.45 -18.45
N THR A 77 -18.20 8.16 -18.35
CA THR A 77 -19.17 7.06 -18.36
C THR A 77 -19.22 6.39 -17.00
N LEU A 78 -20.40 5.91 -16.60
CA LEU A 78 -20.56 5.12 -15.36
C LEU A 78 -19.63 3.89 -15.36
N LYS A 79 -19.58 3.15 -16.48
CA LYS A 79 -18.70 2.00 -16.65
C LYS A 79 -17.22 2.34 -16.40
N GLY A 80 -16.76 3.48 -16.91
CA GLY A 80 -15.37 3.91 -16.71
C GLY A 80 -15.07 4.34 -15.27
N ARG A 81 -16.05 4.93 -14.56
CA ARG A 81 -15.91 5.27 -13.13
C ARG A 81 -15.87 4.01 -12.25
N ILE A 82 -16.76 3.04 -12.51
CA ILE A 82 -16.72 1.71 -11.87
C ILE A 82 -15.36 1.04 -12.09
N ALA A 83 -14.86 1.02 -13.32
CA ALA A 83 -13.56 0.41 -13.63
C ALA A 83 -12.38 1.11 -12.95
N LEU A 84 -12.45 2.43 -12.76
CA LEU A 84 -11.44 3.16 -12.01
C LEU A 84 -11.48 2.81 -10.52
N LEU A 85 -12.65 2.91 -9.89
CA LEU A 85 -12.81 2.63 -8.47
C LEU A 85 -12.48 1.17 -8.14
N HIS A 86 -12.82 0.21 -9.02
CA HIS A 86 -12.45 -1.19 -8.85
C HIS A 86 -10.93 -1.38 -8.82
N ALA A 87 -10.22 -0.70 -9.73
CA ALA A 87 -8.76 -0.75 -9.74
C ALA A 87 -8.15 -0.07 -8.51
N ILE A 88 -8.74 1.02 -8.01
CA ILE A 88 -8.30 1.66 -6.77
C ILE A 88 -8.55 0.71 -5.59
N ALA A 89 -9.73 0.10 -5.46
CA ALA A 89 -9.98 -0.93 -4.45
C ALA A 89 -8.96 -2.09 -4.52
N HIS A 90 -8.54 -2.49 -5.73
CA HIS A 90 -7.48 -3.47 -5.88
C HIS A 90 -6.12 -2.97 -5.35
N ILE A 91 -5.78 -1.71 -5.59
CA ILE A 91 -4.56 -1.07 -5.05
C ILE A 91 -4.64 -1.02 -3.52
N GLU A 92 -5.71 -0.47 -2.94
CA GLU A 92 -5.90 -0.35 -1.48
C GLU A 92 -5.83 -1.72 -0.79
N LEU A 93 -6.44 -2.76 -1.38
CA LEU A 93 -6.38 -4.11 -0.81
C LEU A 93 -4.94 -4.65 -0.79
N ASN A 94 -4.16 -4.40 -1.85
CA ASN A 94 -2.75 -4.78 -1.85
C ASN A 94 -1.96 -3.94 -0.83
N ALA A 95 -2.25 -2.65 -0.67
CA ALA A 95 -1.59 -1.78 0.30
C ALA A 95 -1.77 -2.28 1.75
N VAL A 96 -2.98 -2.77 2.10
CA VAL A 96 -3.21 -3.50 3.37
C VAL A 96 -2.21 -4.64 3.55
N ASP A 97 -2.09 -5.52 2.55
CA ASP A 97 -1.19 -6.66 2.62
C ASP A 97 0.28 -6.24 2.66
N LEU A 98 0.66 -5.21 1.92
CA LEU A 98 2.03 -4.69 1.86
C LEU A 98 2.48 -4.13 3.21
N ALA A 99 1.62 -3.34 3.86
CA ALA A 99 1.89 -2.77 5.18
C ALA A 99 1.98 -3.88 6.25
N LEU A 100 1.02 -4.82 6.25
CA LEU A 100 1.03 -5.95 7.18
C LEU A 100 2.23 -6.87 6.95
N ASP A 101 2.66 -7.09 5.70
CA ASP A 101 3.82 -7.92 5.38
C ASP A 101 5.10 -7.29 5.93
N ILE A 102 5.24 -5.95 5.88
CA ILE A 102 6.37 -5.27 6.53
C ILE A 102 6.39 -5.58 8.04
N VAL A 103 5.24 -5.50 8.70
CA VAL A 103 5.11 -5.79 10.14
C VAL A 103 5.48 -7.24 10.43
N ALA A 104 4.86 -8.19 9.72
CA ALA A 104 5.00 -9.61 10.02
C ALA A 104 6.39 -10.17 9.65
N ARG A 105 6.94 -9.72 8.52
CA ARG A 105 8.20 -10.22 7.96
C ARG A 105 9.41 -9.70 8.70
N PHE A 106 9.38 -8.43 9.12
CA PHE A 106 10.51 -7.76 9.76
C PHE A 106 10.34 -7.61 11.29
N ALA A 107 9.42 -8.35 11.89
CA ALA A 107 9.22 -8.40 13.35
C ALA A 107 10.46 -8.87 14.15
N THR A 108 11.43 -9.49 13.48
CA THR A 108 12.71 -9.95 14.06
C THR A 108 13.83 -8.90 13.92
N GLU A 109 13.64 -7.87 13.10
CA GLU A 109 14.64 -6.83 12.87
C GLU A 109 14.85 -5.99 14.13
N GLN A 110 16.08 -5.53 14.31
CA GLN A 110 16.43 -4.66 15.43
C GLN A 110 15.99 -3.22 15.16
N VAL A 111 14.69 -2.96 15.13
CA VAL A 111 14.09 -1.63 14.95
C VAL A 111 13.28 -1.24 16.20
N PRO A 112 13.16 0.06 16.51
CA PRO A 112 12.32 0.52 17.63
C PRO A 112 10.85 0.13 17.44
N ASN A 113 10.09 -0.02 18.53
CA ASN A 113 8.66 -0.34 18.45
C ASN A 113 7.84 0.69 17.64
N SER A 114 8.29 1.95 17.61
CA SER A 114 7.65 3.00 16.79
C SER A 114 7.71 2.74 15.29
N PHE A 115 8.55 1.80 14.84
CA PHE A 115 8.52 1.26 13.47
C PHE A 115 7.19 0.58 13.20
N PHE A 116 6.79 -0.32 14.09
CA PHE A 116 5.53 -1.03 13.99
C PHE A 116 4.33 -0.14 14.26
N ASP A 117 4.46 0.88 15.13
CA ASP A 117 3.42 1.91 15.30
C ASP A 117 3.08 2.56 13.94
N GLY A 118 4.09 2.95 13.15
CA GLY A 118 3.87 3.54 11.83
C GLY A 118 3.20 2.60 10.83
N TRP A 119 3.71 1.38 10.68
CA TRP A 119 3.16 0.43 9.70
C TRP A 119 1.77 -0.10 10.07
N MET A 120 1.45 -0.17 11.36
CA MET A 120 0.09 -0.51 11.78
C MET A 120 -0.88 0.64 11.58
N GLN A 121 -0.44 1.90 11.65
CA GLN A 121 -1.27 3.04 11.23
C GLN A 121 -1.59 2.95 9.74
N VAL A 122 -0.57 2.72 8.89
CA VAL A 122 -0.75 2.53 7.44
C VAL A 122 -1.73 1.39 7.19
N ALA A 123 -1.49 0.18 7.73
CA ALA A 123 -2.38 -0.96 7.53
C ALA A 123 -3.84 -0.70 7.97
N PHE A 124 -4.04 0.07 9.05
CA PHE A 124 -5.37 0.46 9.52
C PHE A 124 -6.08 1.40 8.52
N GLU A 125 -5.35 2.38 8.00
CA GLU A 125 -5.84 3.37 7.04
C GLU A 125 -6.12 2.74 5.67
N GLU A 126 -5.26 1.85 5.16
CA GLU A 126 -5.51 1.15 3.90
C GLU A 126 -6.73 0.22 4.00
N ALA A 127 -6.96 -0.39 5.17
CA ALA A 127 -8.15 -1.19 5.40
C ALA A 127 -9.42 -0.32 5.38
N LYS A 128 -9.33 0.91 5.90
CA LYS A 128 -10.39 1.92 5.80
C LYS A 128 -10.58 2.36 4.35
N HIS A 129 -9.51 2.66 3.61
CA HIS A 129 -9.55 3.10 2.22
C HIS A 129 -10.23 2.05 1.33
N PHE A 130 -9.80 0.80 1.42
CA PHE A 130 -10.42 -0.31 0.70
C PHE A 130 -11.93 -0.38 0.95
N ARG A 131 -12.34 -0.31 2.22
CA ARG A 131 -13.77 -0.36 2.60
C ARG A 131 -14.55 0.83 2.05
N MET A 132 -13.98 2.03 2.08
CA MET A 132 -14.61 3.23 1.54
C MET A 132 -14.79 3.15 0.02
N VAL A 133 -13.77 2.69 -0.71
CA VAL A 133 -13.83 2.53 -2.17
C VAL A 133 -14.79 1.41 -2.56
N ARG A 134 -14.77 0.28 -1.84
CA ARG A 134 -15.72 -0.83 -2.05
C ARG A 134 -17.16 -0.40 -1.78
N ALA A 135 -17.42 0.36 -0.72
CA ALA A 135 -18.74 0.92 -0.45
C ALA A 135 -19.19 1.83 -1.60
N ARG A 136 -18.30 2.70 -2.09
CA ARG A 136 -18.62 3.56 -3.24
C ARG A 136 -18.87 2.79 -4.53
N LEU A 137 -18.16 1.68 -4.77
CA LEU A 137 -18.45 0.78 -5.89
C LEU A 137 -19.86 0.21 -5.78
N ASN A 138 -20.24 -0.24 -4.59
CA ASN A 138 -21.57 -0.82 -4.34
C ASN A 138 -22.68 0.21 -4.63
N ASP A 139 -22.50 1.47 -4.25
CA ASP A 139 -23.44 2.56 -4.58
C ASP A 139 -23.61 2.75 -6.10
N LEU A 140 -22.60 2.41 -6.90
CA LEU A 140 -22.63 2.47 -8.35
C LEU A 140 -23.11 1.16 -9.01
N GLY A 141 -23.51 0.17 -8.21
CA GLY A 141 -24.06 -1.11 -8.67
C GLY A 141 -23.02 -2.15 -9.07
N ALA A 142 -21.80 -2.10 -8.53
CA ALA A 142 -20.74 -3.09 -8.75
C ALA A 142 -20.00 -3.41 -7.44
N ASP A 143 -19.29 -4.54 -7.35
CA ASP A 143 -18.43 -4.87 -6.21
C ASP A 143 -16.97 -5.15 -6.66
N TYR A 144 -16.07 -5.18 -5.69
CA TYR A 144 -14.72 -5.70 -5.89
C TYR A 144 -14.78 -7.16 -6.35
N GLY A 145 -14.16 -7.44 -7.49
CA GLY A 145 -14.15 -8.75 -8.13
C GLY A 145 -14.95 -8.84 -9.44
N ASP A 146 -15.84 -7.87 -9.71
CA ASP A 146 -16.67 -7.87 -10.93
C ASP A 146 -15.88 -7.59 -12.21
N LEU A 147 -14.72 -6.91 -12.08
CA LEU A 147 -13.81 -6.60 -13.18
C LEU A 147 -12.45 -7.29 -12.97
N PRO A 148 -11.67 -7.53 -14.04
CA PRO A 148 -10.32 -8.07 -13.91
C PRO A 148 -9.37 -7.05 -13.25
N ALA A 149 -8.31 -7.55 -12.61
CA ALA A 149 -7.27 -6.74 -11.98
C ALA A 149 -5.86 -7.21 -12.37
N HIS A 150 -4.83 -6.43 -12.06
CA HIS A 150 -3.44 -6.81 -12.38
C HIS A 150 -2.73 -7.46 -11.18
N ASP A 151 -1.76 -8.37 -11.42
CA ASP A 151 -1.00 -9.01 -10.33
C ASP A 151 0.35 -8.32 -9.99
N GLY A 152 0.60 -7.11 -10.53
CA GLY A 152 1.94 -6.52 -10.53
C GLY A 152 2.46 -6.01 -9.17
N LEU A 153 1.59 -5.67 -8.23
CA LEU A 153 2.00 -4.99 -6.98
C LEU A 153 2.77 -5.91 -6.03
N TRP A 154 2.33 -7.16 -5.88
CA TRP A 154 2.96 -8.10 -4.93
C TRP A 154 4.38 -8.53 -5.35
N GLN A 155 4.69 -8.47 -6.65
CA GLN A 155 6.00 -8.89 -7.16
C GLN A 155 7.15 -8.07 -6.55
N ALA A 156 6.94 -6.77 -6.33
CA ALA A 156 7.92 -5.88 -5.71
C ALA A 156 8.14 -6.17 -4.22
N ALA A 157 7.09 -6.55 -3.50
CA ALA A 157 7.23 -7.02 -2.12
C ALA A 157 7.99 -8.34 -2.05
N HIS A 158 7.68 -9.28 -2.96
CA HIS A 158 8.38 -10.55 -3.01
C HIS A 158 9.87 -10.37 -3.35
N SER A 159 10.24 -9.51 -4.30
CA SER A 159 11.65 -9.28 -4.67
C SER A 159 12.47 -8.67 -3.53
N THR A 160 11.84 -7.90 -2.64
CA THR A 160 12.49 -7.22 -1.51
C THR A 160 12.31 -7.92 -0.16
N ARG A 161 11.72 -9.13 -0.14
CA ARG A 161 11.32 -9.83 1.10
C ARG A 161 12.46 -10.14 2.07
N ASN A 162 13.71 -10.17 1.61
CA ASN A 162 14.88 -10.53 2.41
C ASN A 162 15.68 -9.32 2.90
N ASP A 163 15.26 -8.09 2.58
CA ASP A 163 15.98 -6.87 2.93
C ASP A 163 14.99 -5.75 3.27
N LEU A 164 14.94 -5.38 4.55
CA LEU A 164 14.05 -4.33 5.02
C LEU A 164 14.33 -2.99 4.34
N THR A 165 15.60 -2.61 4.17
CA THR A 165 15.98 -1.34 3.54
C THR A 165 15.56 -1.32 2.08
N ALA A 166 15.73 -2.44 1.35
CA ALA A 166 15.21 -2.60 -0.02
C ALA A 166 13.68 -2.53 -0.06
N ARG A 167 12.99 -3.18 0.90
CA ARG A 167 11.52 -3.12 1.00
C ARG A 167 11.03 -1.69 1.15
N LEU A 168 11.65 -0.92 2.04
CA LEU A 168 11.28 0.48 2.25
C LEU A 168 11.64 1.37 1.04
N ALA A 169 12.71 1.08 0.32
CA ALA A 169 13.03 1.82 -0.90
C ALA A 169 11.99 1.60 -2.01
N VAL A 170 11.49 0.36 -2.16
CA VAL A 170 10.64 0.00 -3.32
C VAL A 170 9.16 0.15 -3.01
N VAL A 171 8.67 -0.31 -1.86
CA VAL A 171 7.22 -0.32 -1.62
C VAL A 171 6.72 1.10 -1.28
N PRO A 172 7.04 1.68 -0.11
CA PRO A 172 6.47 2.98 0.26
C PRO A 172 7.03 4.16 -0.53
N LEU A 173 8.27 4.10 -0.99
CA LEU A 173 8.92 5.25 -1.66
C LEU A 173 8.78 5.25 -3.19
N ILE A 174 8.25 4.18 -3.79
CA ILE A 174 7.97 4.11 -5.24
C ILE A 174 6.49 3.82 -5.48
N LEU A 175 5.96 2.72 -4.92
CA LEU A 175 4.59 2.29 -5.17
C LEU A 175 3.60 3.24 -4.50
N GLU A 176 3.73 3.48 -3.20
CA GLU A 176 2.80 4.36 -2.46
C GLU A 176 2.99 5.83 -2.89
N ALA A 177 4.23 6.28 -3.05
CA ALA A 177 4.53 7.61 -3.60
C ALA A 177 3.92 7.89 -5.00
N ARG A 178 3.48 6.86 -5.74
CA ARG A 178 2.74 7.02 -6.99
C ARG A 178 1.35 7.62 -6.75
N GLY A 179 0.69 7.29 -5.64
CA GLY A 179 -0.61 7.85 -5.25
C GLY A 179 -0.56 9.38 -5.18
N LEU A 180 0.53 9.94 -4.63
CA LEU A 180 0.75 11.39 -4.54
C LEU A 180 0.79 12.10 -5.90
N ASP A 181 1.20 11.40 -6.95
CA ASP A 181 1.31 11.96 -8.30
C ASP A 181 -0.01 11.90 -9.07
N VAL A 182 -0.74 10.80 -8.93
CA VAL A 182 -1.88 10.49 -9.82
C VAL A 182 -3.22 10.93 -9.24
N THR A 183 -3.40 10.82 -7.92
CA THR A 183 -4.69 11.04 -7.25
C THR A 183 -5.24 12.45 -7.43
N PRO A 184 -4.44 13.54 -7.39
CA PRO A 184 -4.96 14.89 -7.65
C PRO A 184 -5.63 15.05 -9.02
N SER A 185 -5.08 14.40 -10.05
CA SER A 185 -5.66 14.45 -11.39
C SER A 185 -6.97 13.66 -11.49
N LEU A 186 -7.10 12.56 -10.74
CA LEU A 186 -8.31 11.75 -10.68
C LEU A 186 -9.41 12.49 -9.91
N GLN A 187 -9.08 13.05 -8.76
CA GLN A 187 -9.93 13.94 -7.97
C GLN A 187 -10.52 15.09 -8.81
N ALA A 188 -9.69 15.79 -9.59
CA ALA A 188 -10.16 16.86 -10.47
C ALA A 188 -11.13 16.36 -11.55
N LYS A 189 -10.82 15.22 -12.19
CA LYS A 189 -11.68 14.61 -13.21
C LYS A 189 -13.02 14.13 -12.65
N MET A 190 -13.04 13.53 -11.45
CA MET A 190 -14.27 13.10 -10.81
C MET A 190 -15.22 14.29 -10.62
N ARG A 191 -14.71 15.40 -10.06
CA ARG A 191 -15.49 16.63 -9.90
C ARG A 191 -15.96 17.21 -11.23
N GLN A 192 -15.10 17.25 -12.24
CA GLN A 192 -15.47 17.71 -13.59
C GLN A 192 -16.62 16.88 -14.19
N THR A 193 -16.67 15.59 -13.88
CA THR A 193 -17.72 14.67 -14.38
C THR A 193 -18.96 14.60 -13.48
N GLY A 194 -19.01 15.42 -12.41
CA GLY A 194 -20.13 15.52 -11.47
C GLY A 194 -20.18 14.42 -10.40
N ASP A 195 -19.17 13.56 -10.29
CA ASP A 195 -19.11 12.49 -9.26
C ASP A 195 -18.37 13.01 -8.01
N LEU A 196 -19.07 13.80 -7.21
CA LEU A 196 -18.51 14.48 -6.04
C LEU A 196 -18.26 13.49 -4.89
N GLU A 197 -19.07 12.44 -4.79
CA GLU A 197 -18.95 11.41 -3.75
C GLU A 197 -17.67 10.59 -3.96
N SER A 198 -17.37 10.18 -5.20
CA SER A 198 -16.10 9.50 -5.49
C SER A 198 -14.91 10.43 -5.28
N ALA A 199 -15.02 11.73 -5.59
CA ALA A 199 -13.97 12.69 -5.30
C ALA A 199 -13.70 12.81 -3.80
N ALA A 200 -14.74 12.81 -2.96
CA ALA A 200 -14.61 12.87 -1.50
C ALA A 200 -13.91 11.63 -0.92
N VAL A 201 -14.17 10.44 -1.47
CA VAL A 201 -13.42 9.22 -1.09
C VAL A 201 -11.93 9.39 -1.40
N LEU A 202 -11.60 9.88 -2.61
CA LEU A 202 -10.21 10.12 -3.00
C LEU A 202 -9.53 11.24 -2.19
N ASP A 203 -10.27 12.21 -1.67
CA ASP A 203 -9.73 13.26 -0.79
C ASP A 203 -9.22 12.66 0.52
N VAL A 204 -9.97 11.72 1.12
CA VAL A 204 -9.54 11.03 2.33
C VAL A 204 -8.27 10.21 2.06
N ILE A 205 -8.26 9.40 1.01
CA ILE A 205 -7.10 8.58 0.64
C ILE A 205 -5.85 9.46 0.43
N TYR A 206 -5.97 10.53 -0.37
CA TYR A 206 -4.83 11.39 -0.66
C TYR A 206 -4.25 12.10 0.58
N ASN A 207 -5.08 12.45 1.55
CA ASN A 207 -4.62 13.08 2.79
C ASN A 207 -3.82 12.10 3.65
N ASP A 208 -4.28 10.85 3.75
CA ASP A 208 -3.64 9.80 4.54
C ASP A 208 -2.33 9.31 3.85
N GLU A 209 -2.32 9.22 2.51
CA GLU A 209 -1.18 8.78 1.68
C GLU A 209 0.12 9.55 1.93
N LYS A 210 0.04 10.86 2.19
CA LYS A 210 1.22 11.67 2.54
C LYS A 210 1.91 11.14 3.81
N GLY A 211 1.11 10.73 4.78
CA GLY A 211 1.57 10.12 6.03
C GLY A 211 2.24 8.77 5.78
N HIS A 212 1.69 7.95 4.87
CA HIS A 212 2.23 6.63 4.54
C HIS A 212 3.62 6.72 3.92
N VAL A 213 3.78 7.60 2.93
CA VAL A 213 5.08 7.89 2.30
C VAL A 213 6.07 8.45 3.33
N ALA A 214 5.60 9.29 4.26
CA ALA A 214 6.44 9.84 5.34
C ALA A 214 6.92 8.77 6.32
N VAL A 215 6.08 7.78 6.67
CA VAL A 215 6.48 6.61 7.47
C VAL A 215 7.60 5.84 6.76
N GLY A 216 7.45 5.58 5.45
CA GLY A 216 8.48 4.96 4.63
C GLY A 216 9.79 5.75 4.61
N ALA A 217 9.72 7.06 4.35
CA ALA A 217 10.90 7.93 4.24
C ALA A 217 11.66 8.03 5.56
N LYS A 218 10.93 8.17 6.68
CA LYS A 218 11.50 8.21 8.03
C LYS A 218 12.33 6.95 8.31
N TRP A 219 11.75 5.77 8.12
CA TRP A 219 12.41 4.52 8.47
C TRP A 219 13.52 4.15 7.49
N PHE A 220 13.35 4.46 6.21
CA PHE A 220 14.42 4.31 5.23
C PHE A 220 15.65 5.15 5.62
N ARG A 221 15.46 6.44 5.97
CA ARG A 221 16.55 7.30 6.42
C ARG A 221 17.17 6.83 7.74
N PHE A 222 16.37 6.33 8.68
CA PHE A 222 16.87 5.74 9.92
C PHE A 222 17.82 4.56 9.65
N LEU A 223 17.45 3.65 8.75
CA LEU A 223 18.27 2.50 8.39
C LEU A 223 19.55 2.93 7.66
N CYS A 224 19.46 3.88 6.73
CA CYS A 224 20.65 4.44 6.07
C CYS A 224 21.59 5.11 7.08
N ALA A 225 21.06 5.89 8.04
CA ALA A 225 21.87 6.53 9.07
C ALA A 225 22.58 5.50 9.96
N ARG A 226 21.87 4.43 10.35
CA ARG A 226 22.43 3.31 11.12
C ARG A 226 23.59 2.62 10.38
N GLU A 227 23.49 2.50 9.06
CA GLU A 227 24.53 1.93 8.20
C GLU A 227 25.57 2.95 7.70
N LYS A 228 25.46 4.22 8.10
CA LYS A 228 26.31 5.34 7.63
C LYS A 228 26.31 5.50 6.10
N ARG A 229 25.16 5.30 5.46
CA ARG A 229 24.95 5.43 4.01
C ARG A 229 24.23 6.73 3.68
N ASP A 230 24.56 7.31 2.52
CA ASP A 230 23.77 8.39 1.94
C ASP A 230 22.38 7.85 1.49
N PRO A 231 21.26 8.39 2.00
CA PRO A 231 19.94 7.88 1.68
C PRO A 231 19.59 7.98 0.18
N ALA A 232 19.95 9.06 -0.50
CA ALA A 232 19.57 9.23 -1.90
C ALA A 232 20.32 8.23 -2.80
N LYS A 233 21.61 8.02 -2.57
CA LYS A 233 22.43 7.03 -3.26
C LYS A 233 21.94 5.60 -2.97
N ALA A 234 21.71 5.27 -1.70
CA ALA A 234 21.21 3.95 -1.30
C ALA A 234 19.85 3.66 -1.95
N PHE A 235 18.94 4.64 -1.97
CA PHE A 235 17.65 4.51 -2.62
C PHE A 235 17.81 4.20 -4.11
N GLN A 236 18.63 4.97 -4.83
CA GLN A 236 18.85 4.76 -6.27
C GLN A 236 19.45 3.38 -6.57
N GLU A 237 20.40 2.91 -5.75
CA GLU A 237 20.99 1.56 -5.87
C GLU A 237 19.93 0.47 -5.66
N LEU A 238 19.18 0.57 -4.57
CA LEU A 238 18.17 -0.42 -4.20
C LEU A 238 17.02 -0.47 -5.20
N VAL A 239 16.56 0.69 -5.70
CA VAL A 239 15.51 0.75 -6.72
C VAL A 239 15.99 0.13 -8.03
N ARG A 240 17.21 0.44 -8.49
CA ARG A 240 17.77 -0.20 -9.71
C ARG A 240 17.89 -1.72 -9.59
N ALA A 241 18.26 -2.21 -8.40
CA ALA A 241 18.43 -3.64 -8.17
C ALA A 241 17.10 -4.40 -8.07
N ASN A 242 16.06 -3.77 -7.50
CA ASN A 242 14.87 -4.49 -7.03
C ASN A 242 13.55 -4.11 -7.74
N PHE A 243 13.47 -2.93 -8.35
CA PHE A 243 12.27 -2.45 -9.04
C PHE A 243 12.35 -2.71 -10.54
N ARG A 244 11.31 -3.33 -11.08
CA ARG A 244 11.21 -3.66 -12.51
C ARG A 244 10.21 -2.71 -13.16
N GLY A 245 10.71 -1.66 -13.78
CA GLY A 245 9.90 -0.73 -14.56
C GLY A 245 10.40 0.71 -14.51
N PRO A 246 9.94 1.56 -15.43
CA PRO A 246 10.32 2.96 -15.45
C PRO A 246 9.56 3.76 -14.37
N LEU A 247 10.27 4.67 -13.73
CA LEU A 247 9.68 5.74 -12.94
C LEU A 247 9.16 6.83 -13.87
N LYS A 248 7.85 6.85 -14.10
CA LYS A 248 7.24 7.75 -15.09
C LYS A 248 6.72 9.04 -14.43
N PRO A 249 7.10 10.24 -14.93
CA PRO A 249 6.45 11.47 -14.55
C PRO A 249 4.94 11.47 -14.95
N PRO A 250 4.13 12.41 -14.45
CA PRO A 250 4.50 13.54 -13.58
C PRO A 250 4.87 13.09 -12.16
N PHE A 251 5.71 13.88 -11.49
CA PHE A 251 5.99 13.75 -10.05
C PHE A 251 5.40 14.95 -9.32
N ASN A 252 4.69 14.71 -8.23
CA ASN A 252 4.24 15.76 -7.33
C ASN A 252 5.39 16.10 -6.37
N ASP A 253 6.35 16.88 -6.87
CA ASP A 253 7.58 17.22 -6.12
C ASP A 253 7.28 17.85 -4.75
N LEU A 254 6.23 18.67 -4.65
CA LEU A 254 5.83 19.30 -3.40
C LEU A 254 5.32 18.27 -2.38
N ALA A 255 4.34 17.44 -2.75
CA ALA A 255 3.79 16.43 -1.85
C ALA A 255 4.83 15.37 -1.46
N ARG A 256 5.68 14.94 -2.40
CA ARG A 256 6.78 14.00 -2.11
C ARG A 256 7.78 14.62 -1.14
N ALA A 257 8.14 15.89 -1.31
CA ALA A 257 9.05 16.59 -0.40
C ALA A 257 8.45 16.78 1.00
N GLU A 258 7.15 17.09 1.12
CA GLU A 258 6.42 17.13 2.40
C GLU A 258 6.50 15.79 3.14
N ALA A 259 6.46 14.68 2.39
CA ALA A 259 6.63 13.33 2.92
C ALA A 259 8.11 12.92 3.12
N GLY A 260 9.07 13.82 2.92
CA GLY A 260 10.50 13.55 3.12
C GLY A 260 11.21 12.84 1.96
N LEU A 261 10.54 12.67 0.82
CA LEU A 261 11.08 12.13 -0.43
C LEU A 261 11.46 13.27 -1.38
N THR A 262 12.70 13.76 -1.27
CA THR A 262 13.18 14.90 -2.06
C THR A 262 13.49 14.50 -3.51
N PRO A 263 13.48 15.45 -4.48
CA PRO A 263 13.76 15.16 -5.88
C PRO A 263 15.09 14.45 -6.18
N SER A 264 16.10 14.62 -5.31
CA SER A 264 17.40 13.91 -5.40
C SER A 264 17.29 12.39 -5.37
N PHE A 265 16.20 11.83 -4.81
CA PHE A 265 15.98 10.39 -4.76
C PHE A 265 15.64 9.83 -6.14
N TYR A 266 14.70 10.45 -6.86
CA TYR A 266 14.04 9.82 -8.01
C TYR A 266 14.30 10.49 -9.38
N ARG A 267 14.73 11.76 -9.44
CA ARG A 267 14.92 12.43 -10.74
C ARG A 267 15.97 11.76 -11.62
N SER A 268 17.05 11.23 -11.04
CA SER A 268 18.10 10.50 -11.76
C SER A 268 17.68 9.11 -12.24
N LEU A 269 16.56 8.58 -11.73
CA LEU A 269 16.01 7.30 -12.12
C LEU A 269 14.99 7.44 -13.26
N ALA A 270 14.31 8.59 -13.33
CA ALA A 270 13.33 8.88 -14.39
C ALA A 270 13.96 9.05 -15.78
N SER A 271 15.23 9.47 -15.86
CA SER A 271 15.97 9.66 -17.11
C SER A 271 16.55 8.36 -17.70
N ILE A 272 16.49 7.24 -16.98
CA ILE A 272 16.93 5.93 -17.49
C ILE A 272 15.70 5.18 -17.98
N SER A 273 15.11 5.68 -19.06
CA SER A 273 14.09 4.98 -19.85
C SER A 273 14.55 4.84 -21.30
N HIS A 274 15.79 4.38 -21.51
CA HIS A 274 16.26 3.87 -22.79
C HIS A 274 17.33 2.80 -22.58
N ALA A 275 16.89 1.54 -22.61
CA ALA A 275 17.58 0.40 -23.23
C ALA A 275 16.54 -0.72 -23.37
#